data_AF-X6FSM2-F1
#
_entry.id   AF-X6FSM2-F1
#
_cell.length_a   1.000
_cell.length_b   1.000
_cell.length_c   1.000
_cell.angle_alpha   90.00
_cell.angle_beta   90.00
_cell.angle_gamma   90.00
#
_symmetry.space_group_name_H-M   'P 1'
#
loop_
_entity.id
_entity.type
_entity.pdbx_description
1 polymer ?
#
loop_
_entity_poly.entity_id
_entity_poly.type
_entity_poly.pdbx_seq_one_letter_code
_entity_poly.pdbx_strand_id
1 'polypeptide(L)'
;MLLQIISDDETPAPIAEIATLTKTTSGAEDLGLTLAEGKALLAAAQQRIVERQVDCWLDQHRKVDGRRLRSKGSYPITFRTLFGDVRLKSPRYYLPKDQQTDGPATVSPLTKLIPGHIAPERLYLETKWSSLVPYAAAAELLADVLPVDDGANAMTLRRHTLEVANRVESELAEERISFMENPCPRDWEALPVLTAASSWRWTAAMSVTGGKRNGISS
;
A
#
# COMPACT_ATOMS: atom_id res chain seq x y z
N MET A 1 -15.91 -18.97 10.77
CA MET A 1 -16.18 -17.57 10.35
C MET A 1 -16.08 -17.49 8.84
N LEU A 2 -17.08 -16.89 8.20
CA LEU A 2 -17.24 -16.89 6.75
C LEU A 2 -16.98 -15.49 6.19
N LEU A 3 -16.26 -15.42 5.08
CA LEU A 3 -15.98 -14.20 4.33
C LEU A 3 -16.59 -14.32 2.93
N GLN A 4 -17.33 -13.30 2.53
CA GLN A 4 -17.81 -13.14 1.16
C GLN A 4 -17.22 -11.86 0.57
N ILE A 5 -16.62 -11.98 -0.61
CA ILE A 5 -16.03 -10.85 -1.33
C ILE A 5 -16.89 -10.59 -2.55
N ILE A 6 -17.42 -9.38 -2.68
CA ILE A 6 -18.16 -8.94 -3.86
C ILE A 6 -17.17 -8.17 -4.73
N SER A 7 -17.00 -8.59 -5.98
CA SER A 7 -16.13 -7.90 -6.93
C SER A 7 -16.88 -6.73 -7.59
N ASP A 8 -16.15 -5.81 -8.26
CA ASP A 8 -16.73 -4.65 -8.96
C ASP A 8 -17.79 -5.01 -10.02
N ASP A 9 -17.80 -6.26 -10.50
CA ASP A 9 -18.82 -6.80 -11.43
C ASP A 9 -20.08 -7.31 -10.69
N GLU A 10 -20.26 -6.93 -9.41
CA GLU A 10 -21.30 -7.35 -8.46
C GLU A 10 -21.50 -8.86 -8.30
N THR A 11 -20.63 -9.67 -8.91
CA THR A 11 -20.67 -11.13 -8.78
C THR A 11 -20.10 -11.54 -7.42
N PRO A 12 -20.93 -12.16 -6.55
CA PRO A 12 -20.44 -12.61 -5.26
C PRO A 12 -19.47 -13.77 -5.47
N ALA A 13 -18.26 -13.63 -4.93
CA ALA A 13 -17.34 -14.76 -4.86
C ALA A 13 -17.90 -15.86 -3.94
N PRO A 14 -17.47 -17.12 -4.12
CA PRO A 14 -17.83 -18.19 -3.20
C PRO A 14 -17.45 -17.81 -1.78
N ILE A 15 -18.37 -18.07 -0.84
CA ILE A 15 -18.13 -17.87 0.57
C ILE A 15 -16.93 -18.75 0.98
N ALA A 16 -15.92 -18.13 1.59
CA ALA A 16 -14.75 -18.83 2.08
C ALA A 16 -14.75 -18.83 3.60
N GLU A 17 -14.49 -19.98 4.21
CA GLU A 17 -14.15 -20.04 5.62
C GLU A 17 -12.73 -19.47 5.82
N ILE A 18 -12.60 -18.48 6.71
CA ILE A 18 -11.32 -17.81 6.99
C ILE A 18 -10.76 -18.12 8.38
N ALA A 19 -11.58 -18.63 9.29
CA ALA A 19 -11.12 -19.13 10.58
C ALA A 19 -12.19 -19.98 11.25
N THR A 20 -11.76 -20.98 12.01
CA THR A 20 -12.60 -21.71 12.98
C THR A 20 -12.02 -21.45 14.35
N LEU A 21 -12.84 -20.98 15.29
CA LEU A 21 -12.41 -20.68 16.65
C LEU A 21 -13.20 -21.56 17.62
N THR A 22 -12.49 -22.30 18.45
CA THR A 22 -13.07 -23.08 19.54
C THR A 22 -12.69 -22.42 20.84
N LYS A 23 -13.66 -21.80 21.52
CA LYS A 23 -13.44 -21.05 22.76
C LYS A 23 -14.16 -21.74 23.92
N THR A 24 -13.48 -21.79 25.06
CA THR A 24 -14.06 -22.17 26.34
C THR A 24 -13.97 -20.96 27.24
N THR A 25 -15.09 -20.52 27.83
CA THR A 25 -15.12 -19.32 28.66
C THR A 25 -15.14 -19.70 30.12
N SER A 26 -14.04 -19.43 30.82
CA SER A 26 -13.88 -19.63 32.27
C SER A 26 -13.67 -18.30 33.00
N GLY A 27 -13.16 -17.27 32.31
CA GLY A 27 -12.92 -15.93 32.84
C GLY A 27 -13.18 -14.81 31.82
N ALA A 28 -12.92 -13.57 32.25
CA ALA A 28 -13.11 -12.39 31.39
C ALA A 28 -12.10 -12.35 30.23
N GLU A 29 -10.92 -12.90 30.43
CA GLU A 29 -9.84 -13.06 29.43
C GLU A 29 -10.21 -13.98 28.26
N ASP A 30 -11.18 -14.87 28.45
CA ASP A 30 -11.65 -15.77 27.40
C ASP A 30 -12.72 -15.12 26.50
N LEU A 31 -13.24 -13.95 26.89
CA LEU A 31 -14.24 -13.21 26.13
C LEU A 31 -13.60 -12.51 24.91
N GLY A 32 -14.25 -12.63 23.76
CA GLY A 32 -13.82 -11.97 22.53
C GLY A 32 -12.68 -12.71 21.82
N LEU A 33 -11.81 -11.98 21.11
CA LEU A 33 -10.61 -12.53 20.47
C LEU A 33 -9.39 -12.20 21.33
N THR A 34 -8.49 -13.16 21.50
CA THR A 34 -7.13 -12.83 21.94
C THR A 34 -6.43 -12.03 20.84
N LEU A 35 -5.38 -11.30 21.19
CA LEU A 35 -4.56 -10.58 20.21
C LEU A 35 -4.00 -11.53 19.14
N ALA A 36 -3.57 -12.73 19.53
CA ALA A 36 -3.08 -13.74 18.60
C ALA A 36 -4.19 -14.23 17.65
N GLU A 37 -5.39 -14.50 18.16
CA GLU A 37 -6.56 -14.89 17.35
C GLU A 37 -6.96 -13.76 16.39
N GLY A 38 -6.99 -12.51 16.86
CA GLY A 38 -7.30 -11.34 16.03
C GLY A 38 -6.29 -11.13 14.91
N LYS A 39 -4.99 -11.26 15.21
CA LYS A 39 -3.91 -11.22 14.22
C LYS A 39 -4.07 -12.33 13.17
N ALA A 40 -4.28 -13.57 13.61
CA ALA A 40 -4.47 -14.70 12.70
C ALA A 40 -5.71 -14.53 11.80
N LEU A 41 -6.80 -14.02 12.37
CA LEU A 41 -8.04 -13.73 11.66
C LEU A 41 -7.85 -12.67 10.57
N LEU A 42 -7.19 -11.56 10.92
CA LEU A 42 -6.89 -10.48 9.98
C LEU A 42 -5.94 -10.97 8.88
N ALA A 43 -4.94 -11.77 9.22
CA ALA A 43 -4.03 -12.37 8.25
C ALA A 43 -4.76 -13.28 7.24
N ALA A 44 -5.63 -14.16 7.73
CA ALA A 44 -6.41 -15.05 6.88
C ALA A 44 -7.39 -14.29 5.98
N ALA A 45 -8.06 -13.27 6.52
CA ALA A 45 -8.94 -12.40 5.75
C ALA A 45 -8.16 -11.66 4.66
N GLN A 46 -7.02 -11.07 5.00
CA GLN A 46 -6.18 -10.32 4.08
C GLN A 46 -5.68 -11.17 2.93
N GLN A 47 -5.18 -12.38 3.20
CA GLN A 47 -4.75 -13.33 2.17
C GLN A 47 -5.88 -13.55 1.15
N ARG A 48 -7.09 -13.85 1.65
CA ARG A 48 -8.23 -14.17 0.79
C ARG A 48 -8.72 -12.98 -0.03
N ILE A 49 -8.76 -11.79 0.58
CA ILE A 49 -9.17 -10.54 -0.08
C ILE A 49 -8.20 -10.21 -1.20
N VAL A 50 -6.90 -10.15 -0.91
CA VAL A 50 -5.89 -9.77 -1.88
C VAL A 50 -5.81 -10.77 -3.02
N GLU A 51 -5.82 -12.08 -2.74
CA GLU A 51 -5.86 -13.11 -3.79
C GLU A 51 -7.02 -12.89 -4.76
N ARG A 52 -8.23 -12.66 -4.23
CA ARG A 52 -9.42 -12.46 -5.06
C ARG A 52 -9.33 -11.17 -5.88
N GLN A 53 -8.92 -10.07 -5.26
CA GLN A 53 -8.74 -8.79 -5.95
C GLN A 53 -7.71 -8.90 -7.07
N VAL A 54 -6.58 -9.57 -6.80
CA VAL A 54 -5.51 -9.81 -7.76
C VAL A 54 -6.00 -10.68 -8.91
N ASP A 55 -6.72 -11.76 -8.64
CA ASP A 55 -7.29 -12.62 -9.69
C ASP A 55 -8.26 -11.86 -10.60
N CYS A 56 -9.19 -11.09 -10.01
CA CYS A 56 -10.12 -10.24 -10.76
C CYS A 56 -9.37 -9.21 -11.63
N TRP A 57 -8.42 -8.50 -11.03
CA TRP A 57 -7.64 -7.49 -11.73
C TRP A 57 -6.80 -8.10 -12.85
N LEU A 58 -6.17 -9.25 -12.62
CA LEU A 58 -5.38 -9.96 -13.62
C LEU A 58 -6.22 -10.41 -14.80
N ASP A 59 -7.45 -10.90 -14.60
CA ASP A 59 -8.29 -11.36 -15.70
C ASP A 59 -8.78 -10.18 -16.57
N GLN A 60 -9.01 -9.01 -15.96
CA GLN A 60 -9.28 -7.75 -16.67
C GLN A 60 -8.04 -7.27 -17.46
N HIS A 61 -6.84 -7.39 -16.90
CA HIS A 61 -5.58 -6.93 -17.49
C HIS A 61 -4.86 -8.00 -18.33
N ARG A 62 -5.51 -9.13 -18.59
CA ARG A 62 -4.99 -10.21 -19.43
C ARG A 62 -5.26 -9.97 -20.93
N LYS A 63 -5.97 -8.90 -21.30
CA LYS A 63 -6.29 -8.59 -22.69
C LYS A 63 -5.56 -7.35 -23.17
N VAL A 64 -5.10 -7.39 -24.41
CA VAL A 64 -4.55 -6.23 -25.13
C VAL A 64 -5.25 -6.22 -26.49
N ASP A 65 -5.83 -5.07 -26.86
CA ASP A 65 -6.62 -4.92 -28.09
C ASP A 65 -7.69 -6.01 -28.27
N GLY A 66 -8.36 -6.36 -27.16
CA GLY A 66 -9.39 -7.40 -27.12
C GLY A 66 -8.88 -8.85 -27.16
N ARG A 67 -7.58 -9.07 -27.39
CA ARG A 67 -6.97 -10.40 -27.49
C ARG A 67 -6.41 -10.85 -26.14
N ARG A 68 -6.77 -12.06 -25.71
CA ARG A 68 -6.24 -12.64 -24.46
C ARG A 68 -4.76 -12.99 -24.63
N LEU A 69 -3.90 -12.48 -23.76
CA LEU A 69 -2.48 -12.75 -23.80
C LEU A 69 -2.17 -14.20 -23.39
N ARG A 70 -1.21 -14.80 -24.09
CA ARG A 70 -0.69 -16.14 -23.77
C ARG A 70 0.26 -16.06 -22.56
N SER A 71 0.06 -16.95 -21.60
CA SER A 71 0.97 -17.08 -20.46
C SER A 71 2.29 -17.75 -20.87
N LYS A 72 3.42 -17.16 -20.48
CA LYS A 72 4.77 -17.75 -20.51
C LYS A 72 5.04 -18.58 -19.25
N GLY A 73 4.33 -18.31 -18.16
CA GLY A 73 4.55 -18.92 -16.86
C GLY A 73 4.14 -17.99 -15.73
N SER A 74 4.50 -18.34 -14.51
CA SER A 74 4.31 -17.50 -13.33
C SER A 74 5.46 -17.70 -12.35
N TYR A 75 5.66 -16.73 -11.46
CA TYR A 75 6.63 -16.81 -10.37
C TYR A 75 5.99 -16.32 -9.07
N PRO A 76 6.39 -16.87 -7.91
CA PRO A 76 5.87 -16.41 -6.63
C PRO A 76 6.39 -15.01 -6.31
N ILE A 77 5.51 -14.18 -5.77
CA ILE A 77 5.86 -12.90 -5.15
C ILE A 77 5.22 -12.80 -3.76
N THR A 78 5.82 -12.03 -2.87
CA THR A 78 5.23 -11.70 -1.57
C THR A 78 4.80 -10.24 -1.58
N PHE A 79 3.50 -9.99 -1.46
CA PHE A 79 2.94 -8.66 -1.26
C PHE A 79 2.80 -8.38 0.23
N ARG A 80 3.62 -7.47 0.75
CA ARG A 80 3.70 -7.16 2.19
C ARG A 80 2.63 -6.17 2.60
N THR A 81 1.74 -6.57 3.48
CA THR A 81 0.63 -5.72 3.95
C THR A 81 0.71 -5.52 5.47
N LEU A 82 -0.11 -4.63 6.01
CA LEU A 82 -0.24 -4.46 7.47
C LEU A 82 -0.91 -5.67 8.13
N PHE A 83 -1.73 -6.38 7.36
CA PHE A 83 -2.49 -7.53 7.84
C PHE A 83 -1.87 -8.83 7.33
N GLY A 84 -0.55 -8.92 7.27
CA GLY A 84 0.17 -10.13 6.85
C GLY A 84 0.79 -10.07 5.46
N ASP A 85 1.79 -10.93 5.26
CA ASP A 85 2.49 -11.08 4.00
C ASP A 85 1.71 -12.05 3.09
N VAL A 86 1.22 -11.52 1.95
CA VAL A 86 0.38 -12.28 1.02
C VAL A 86 1.23 -12.88 -0.09
N ARG A 87 1.24 -14.21 -0.19
CA ARG A 87 1.91 -14.91 -1.31
C ARG A 87 1.01 -14.91 -2.54
N LEU A 88 1.49 -14.35 -3.64
CA LEU A 88 0.77 -14.25 -4.90
C LEU A 88 1.53 -14.96 -6.03
N LYS A 89 0.78 -15.49 -7.00
CA LYS A 89 1.35 -15.98 -8.26
C LYS A 89 1.35 -14.85 -9.27
N SER A 90 2.53 -14.34 -9.64
CA SER A 90 2.68 -13.30 -10.64
C SER A 90 2.79 -13.92 -12.04
N PRO A 91 1.77 -13.82 -12.90
CA PRO A 91 1.84 -14.34 -14.25
C PRO A 91 2.73 -13.47 -15.14
N ARG A 92 3.37 -14.11 -16.12
CA ARG A 92 4.15 -13.45 -17.17
C ARG A 92 3.49 -13.73 -18.51
N TYR A 93 3.06 -12.69 -19.19
CA TYR A 93 2.37 -12.79 -20.49
C TYR A 93 3.30 -12.40 -21.63
N TYR A 94 3.12 -13.00 -22.80
CA TYR A 94 3.77 -12.52 -24.03
C TYR A 94 3.08 -11.27 -24.55
N LEU A 95 3.86 -10.28 -24.98
CA LEU A 95 3.32 -9.12 -25.69
C LEU A 95 2.99 -9.50 -27.15
N PRO A 96 1.90 -8.95 -27.72
CA PRO A 96 1.61 -9.06 -29.15
C PRO A 96 2.80 -8.57 -29.99
N LYS A 97 3.01 -9.15 -31.18
CA LYS A 97 4.16 -8.82 -32.04
C LYS A 97 4.16 -7.36 -32.49
N ASP A 98 2.98 -6.81 -32.70
CA ASP A 98 2.70 -5.42 -33.05
C ASP A 98 2.99 -4.41 -31.93
N GLN A 99 3.09 -4.88 -30.68
CA GLN A 99 3.50 -4.07 -29.54
C GLN A 99 4.91 -4.42 -29.02
N GLN A 100 5.63 -5.32 -29.71
CA GLN A 100 7.03 -5.57 -29.41
C GLN A 100 7.89 -4.44 -29.97
N THR A 101 8.46 -3.64 -29.06
CA THR A 101 9.57 -2.72 -29.34
C THR A 101 10.90 -3.43 -29.05
N ASP A 102 12.03 -2.72 -29.05
CA ASP A 102 13.34 -3.24 -28.59
C ASP A 102 13.36 -3.71 -27.12
N GLY A 103 12.23 -3.63 -26.41
CA GLY A 103 12.08 -4.07 -25.02
C GLY A 103 11.74 -5.56 -24.85
N PRO A 104 11.49 -5.98 -23.60
CA PRO A 104 11.17 -7.38 -23.29
C PRO A 104 9.89 -7.85 -23.99
N ALA A 105 9.95 -9.00 -24.68
CA ALA A 105 8.80 -9.62 -25.34
C ALA A 105 7.67 -10.11 -24.39
N THR A 106 7.79 -9.85 -23.10
CA THR A 106 6.89 -10.33 -22.05
C THR A 106 6.66 -9.28 -20.98
N VAL A 107 5.47 -9.26 -20.40
CA VAL A 107 5.08 -8.37 -19.30
C VAL A 107 4.58 -9.17 -18.10
N SER A 108 4.87 -8.69 -16.89
CA SER A 108 4.32 -9.21 -15.63
C SER A 108 3.37 -8.16 -15.05
N PRO A 109 2.04 -8.28 -15.19
CA PRO A 109 1.13 -7.18 -14.85
C PRO A 109 1.21 -6.74 -13.38
N LEU A 110 1.49 -7.65 -12.45
CA LEU A 110 1.58 -7.29 -11.03
C LEU A 110 2.73 -6.34 -10.71
N THR A 111 3.80 -6.28 -11.51
CA THR A 111 4.87 -5.29 -11.29
C THR A 111 4.41 -3.87 -11.61
N LYS A 112 3.28 -3.70 -12.32
CA LYS A 112 2.63 -2.40 -12.53
C LYS A 112 1.66 -2.05 -11.41
N LEU A 113 0.88 -3.04 -10.94
CA LEU A 113 -0.10 -2.83 -9.86
C LEU A 113 0.58 -2.58 -8.50
N ILE A 114 1.64 -3.33 -8.21
CA ILE A 114 2.35 -3.32 -6.92
C ILE A 114 3.87 -3.29 -7.14
N PRO A 115 4.44 -2.20 -7.68
CA PRO A 115 5.84 -2.14 -8.12
C PRO A 115 6.86 -2.42 -7.02
N GLY A 116 6.59 -2.02 -5.77
CA GLY A 116 7.43 -2.30 -4.60
C GLY A 116 7.06 -3.57 -3.83
N HIS A 117 5.98 -4.26 -4.23
CA HIS A 117 5.45 -5.44 -3.54
C HIS A 117 5.14 -5.17 -2.05
N ILE A 118 4.86 -3.92 -1.70
CA ILE A 118 4.50 -3.47 -0.34
C ILE A 118 3.25 -2.61 -0.47
N ALA A 119 2.28 -2.83 0.41
CA ALA A 119 1.07 -2.04 0.46
C ALA A 119 1.39 -0.59 0.87
N PRO A 120 0.81 0.43 0.22
CA PRO A 120 1.05 1.83 0.57
C PRO A 120 0.76 2.15 2.04
N GLU A 121 -0.28 1.55 2.61
CA GLU A 121 -0.65 1.73 4.01
C GLU A 121 0.41 1.16 4.97
N ARG A 122 1.11 0.08 4.57
CA ARG A 122 2.24 -0.47 5.33
C ARG A 122 3.40 0.52 5.38
N LEU A 123 3.79 1.05 4.23
CA LEU A 123 4.84 2.07 4.14
C LEU A 123 4.48 3.31 4.97
N TYR A 124 3.21 3.72 4.95
CA TYR A 124 2.74 4.85 5.74
C TYR A 124 2.95 4.62 7.25
N LEU A 125 2.47 3.50 7.81
CA LEU A 125 2.63 3.25 9.25
C LEU A 125 4.08 3.03 9.65
N GLU A 126 4.86 2.29 8.85
CA GLU A 126 6.29 2.09 9.10
C GLU A 126 7.03 3.43 9.15
N THR A 127 6.77 4.32 8.20
CA THR A 127 7.38 5.66 8.14
C THR A 127 6.91 6.53 9.31
N LYS A 128 5.60 6.55 9.59
CA LYS A 128 5.01 7.35 10.67
C LYS A 128 5.56 6.96 12.03
N TRP A 129 5.71 5.67 12.31
CA TRP A 129 6.19 5.23 13.62
C TRP A 129 7.70 5.42 13.73
N SER A 130 8.44 5.20 12.64
CA SER A 130 9.87 5.46 12.57
C SER A 130 10.25 6.94 12.72
N SER A 131 9.34 7.88 12.46
CA SER A 131 9.57 9.30 12.75
C SER A 131 9.33 9.68 14.22
N LEU A 132 8.74 8.80 15.01
CA LEU A 132 8.36 9.05 16.41
C LEU A 132 9.26 8.32 17.41
N VAL A 133 9.75 7.13 17.04
CA VAL A 133 10.56 6.28 17.90
C VAL A 133 11.71 5.66 17.10
N PRO A 134 12.77 5.15 17.76
CA PRO A 134 13.84 4.42 17.07
C PRO A 134 13.30 3.27 16.22
N TYR A 135 13.93 2.99 15.07
CA TYR A 135 13.46 1.98 14.11
C TYR A 135 13.22 0.59 14.74
N ALA A 136 14.04 0.18 15.71
CA ALA A 136 13.84 -1.09 16.43
C ALA A 136 12.57 -1.07 17.29
N ALA A 137 12.31 0.02 18.01
CA ALA A 137 11.10 0.17 18.79
C ALA A 137 9.85 0.26 17.89
N ALA A 138 9.93 0.95 16.74
CA ALA A 138 8.83 0.98 15.78
C ALA A 138 8.52 -0.42 15.22
N ALA A 139 9.55 -1.22 14.95
CA ALA A 139 9.42 -2.60 14.51
C ALA A 139 8.70 -3.48 15.55
N GLU A 140 9.14 -3.42 16.80
CA GLU A 140 8.52 -4.14 17.93
C GLU A 140 7.06 -3.74 18.12
N LEU A 141 6.77 -2.44 18.17
CA LEU A 141 5.41 -1.95 18.31
C LEU A 141 4.50 -2.46 17.18
N LEU A 142 4.96 -2.45 15.92
CA LEU A 142 4.17 -2.94 14.79
C LEU A 142 3.90 -4.43 14.93
N ALA A 143 4.93 -5.21 15.30
CA ALA A 143 4.81 -6.64 15.53
C ALA A 143 3.89 -6.97 16.72
N ASP A 144 3.82 -6.10 17.73
CA ASP A 144 2.95 -6.27 18.89
C ASP A 144 1.47 -6.10 18.54
N VAL A 145 1.11 -5.18 17.63
CA VAL A 145 -0.32 -4.91 17.33
C VAL A 145 -0.83 -5.57 16.06
N LEU A 146 0.03 -5.79 15.06
CA LEU A 146 -0.36 -6.23 13.73
C LEU A 146 0.16 -7.63 13.41
N PRO A 147 -0.46 -8.36 12.47
CA PRO A 147 0.05 -9.65 12.01
C PRO A 147 1.14 -9.45 10.95
N VAL A 148 2.13 -8.59 11.23
CA VAL A 148 3.31 -8.46 10.38
C VAL A 148 4.33 -9.51 10.81
N ASP A 149 4.77 -10.36 9.89
CA ASP A 149 5.85 -11.32 10.15
C ASP A 149 7.14 -10.57 10.57
N ASP A 150 8.09 -11.28 11.20
CA ASP A 150 9.43 -10.81 11.65
C ASP A 150 10.26 -10.04 10.59
N GLY A 151 9.79 -9.94 9.34
CA GLY A 151 10.37 -9.15 8.27
C GLY A 151 10.33 -7.62 8.50
N ALA A 152 9.53 -7.12 9.43
CA ALA A 152 9.56 -5.74 9.90
C ALA A 152 10.69 -5.52 10.92
N ASN A 153 11.94 -5.81 10.55
CA ASN A 153 13.08 -5.50 11.41
C ASN A 153 13.52 -4.02 11.26
N ALA A 154 14.32 -3.54 12.20
CA ALA A 154 14.80 -2.16 12.23
C ALA A 154 15.46 -1.71 10.91
N MET A 155 16.16 -2.61 10.21
CA MET A 155 16.81 -2.30 8.92
C MET A 155 15.79 -2.13 7.80
N THR A 156 14.76 -2.97 7.74
CA THR A 156 13.64 -2.82 6.81
C THR A 156 12.93 -1.49 7.01
N LEU A 157 12.59 -1.15 8.27
CA LEU A 157 11.92 0.11 8.59
C LEU A 157 12.78 1.33 8.23
N ARG A 158 14.08 1.29 8.55
CA ARG A 158 15.02 2.34 8.14
C ARG A 158 15.03 2.50 6.63
N ARG A 159 15.14 1.39 5.89
CA ARG A 159 15.16 1.40 4.42
C ARG A 159 13.88 2.02 3.86
N HIS A 160 12.72 1.53 4.27
CA HIS A 160 11.44 2.03 3.77
C HIS A 160 11.22 3.50 4.11
N THR A 161 11.57 3.91 5.34
CA THR A 161 11.49 5.32 5.76
C THR A 161 12.35 6.22 4.89
N LEU A 162 13.59 5.81 4.60
CA LEU A 162 14.49 6.56 3.73
C LEU A 162 14.02 6.57 2.27
N GLU A 163 13.50 5.46 1.75
CA GLU A 163 12.92 5.40 0.40
C GLU A 163 11.72 6.35 0.27
N VAL A 164 10.85 6.40 1.29
CA VAL A 164 9.72 7.33 1.33
C VAL A 164 10.21 8.78 1.45
N ALA A 165 11.19 9.07 2.31
CA ALA A 165 11.76 10.41 2.46
C ALA A 165 12.36 10.92 1.15
N ASN A 166 13.22 10.12 0.49
CA ASN A 166 13.83 10.47 -0.79
C ASN A 166 12.77 10.71 -1.88
N ARG A 167 11.71 9.90 -1.91
CA ARG A 167 10.61 10.10 -2.85
C ARG A 167 9.93 11.44 -2.60
N VAL A 168 9.59 11.76 -1.34
CA VAL A 168 8.98 13.04 -0.98
C VAL A 168 9.90 14.21 -1.34
N GLU A 169 11.20 14.12 -1.05
CA GLU A 169 12.19 15.12 -1.45
C GLU A 169 12.26 15.31 -2.97
N SER A 170 12.16 14.23 -3.76
CA SER A 170 12.16 14.31 -5.22
C SER A 170 10.88 14.89 -5.83
N GLU A 171 9.76 14.80 -5.10
CA GLU A 171 8.46 15.37 -5.50
C GLU A 171 8.36 16.85 -5.11
N LEU A 172 9.13 17.29 -4.12
CA LEU A 172 9.34 18.71 -3.85
C LEU A 172 10.14 19.30 -5.03
N ALA A 173 9.62 20.36 -5.65
CA ALA A 173 10.36 21.12 -6.65
C ALA A 173 11.73 21.52 -6.06
N GLU A 174 12.76 21.60 -6.91
CA GLU A 174 14.12 22.02 -6.51
C GLU A 174 14.01 23.07 -5.41
N GLU A 175 14.44 22.70 -4.19
CA GLU A 175 14.56 23.68 -3.12
C GLU A 175 15.32 24.84 -3.75
N ARG A 176 14.68 26.01 -3.81
CA ARG A 176 15.37 27.22 -4.24
C ARG A 176 16.50 27.40 -3.25
N ILE A 177 17.69 26.94 -3.62
CA ILE A 177 18.91 27.12 -2.85
C ILE A 177 19.09 28.62 -2.74
N SER A 178 18.68 29.15 -1.59
CA SER A 178 18.90 30.50 -1.11
C SER A 178 18.29 31.65 -1.92
N PHE A 179 17.43 32.44 -1.27
CA PHE A 179 17.13 33.83 -1.65
C PHE A 179 18.30 34.79 -1.43
N MET A 180 19.52 34.29 -1.22
CA MET A 180 20.69 35.12 -0.94
C MET A 180 21.83 34.78 -1.89
N GLU A 181 21.68 35.18 -3.15
CA GLU A 181 22.85 35.66 -3.91
C GLU A 181 23.02 37.15 -3.53
N ASN A 182 23.94 37.40 -2.58
CA ASN A 182 24.26 38.70 -1.92
C ASN A 182 23.26 39.22 -0.88
N PRO A 183 23.32 38.77 0.40
CA PRO A 183 22.56 39.41 1.47
C PRO A 183 23.21 40.73 1.89
N CYS A 184 22.58 41.84 1.55
CA CYS A 184 22.81 43.09 2.26
C CYS A 184 22.19 42.98 3.66
N PRO A 185 22.86 43.43 4.74
CA PRO A 185 22.31 43.43 6.09
C PRO A 185 20.94 44.08 6.27
N ARG A 186 20.55 44.96 5.34
CA ARG A 186 19.26 45.65 5.36
C ARG A 186 18.09 44.79 4.88
N ASP A 187 18.36 43.72 4.12
CA ASP A 187 17.32 42.88 3.51
C ASP A 187 16.79 41.80 4.47
N TRP A 188 17.43 41.62 5.63
CA TRP A 188 16.98 40.68 6.66
C TRP A 188 15.68 41.11 7.35
N GLU A 189 15.43 42.41 7.44
CA GLU A 189 14.18 42.95 8.00
C GLU A 189 12.97 42.73 7.08
N ALA A 190 13.20 42.46 5.79
CA ALA A 190 12.16 42.20 4.80
C ALA A 190 11.86 40.70 4.59
N LEU A 191 12.56 39.81 5.30
CA LEU A 191 12.25 38.39 5.23
C LEU A 191 10.87 38.13 5.84
N PRO A 192 9.99 37.40 5.15
CA PRO A 192 8.70 37.04 5.73
C PRO A 192 8.96 36.21 6.99
N VAL A 193 8.56 36.73 8.14
CA VAL A 193 8.58 35.99 9.40
C VAL A 193 7.74 34.73 9.19
N LEU A 194 8.39 33.57 9.28
CA LEU A 194 7.72 32.27 9.24
C LEU A 194 6.86 32.13 10.50
N THR A 195 5.67 32.72 10.46
CA THR A 195 4.64 32.51 11.47
C THR A 195 4.04 31.12 11.22
N ALA A 196 3.86 30.35 12.30
CA ALA A 196 3.46 28.94 12.32
C ALA A 196 2.08 28.62 11.68
N ALA A 197 1.49 29.54 10.92
CA ALA A 197 0.18 29.42 10.31
C ALA A 197 0.15 28.65 8.97
N SER A 198 1.26 28.08 8.51
CA SER A 198 1.29 27.21 7.31
C SER A 198 1.14 25.71 7.61
N SER A 199 0.99 25.30 8.88
CA SER A 199 0.96 23.88 9.27
C SER A 199 -0.42 23.19 9.17
N TRP A 200 -1.52 23.90 8.92
CA TRP A 200 -2.88 23.34 8.97
C TRP A 200 -3.58 23.25 7.59
N ARG A 201 -2.87 23.47 6.49
CA ARG A 201 -3.44 23.36 5.13
C ARG A 201 -3.48 21.93 4.56
N TRP A 202 -2.90 20.95 5.25
CA TRP A 202 -2.85 19.55 4.78
C TRP A 202 -4.10 18.72 5.11
N THR A 203 -4.90 19.11 6.12
CA THR A 203 -6.09 18.34 6.52
C THR A 203 -7.33 18.58 5.66
N ALA A 204 -7.41 19.68 4.90
CA ALA A 204 -8.58 20.01 4.09
C ALA A 204 -8.54 19.44 2.66
N ALA A 205 -7.35 19.07 2.14
CA ALA A 205 -7.21 18.58 0.77
C ALA A 205 -7.57 17.08 0.60
N MET A 206 -7.71 16.33 1.69
CA MET A 206 -8.04 14.89 1.64
C MET A 206 -9.54 14.58 1.84
N SER A 207 -10.42 15.58 2.00
CA SER A 207 -11.85 15.38 2.31
C SER A 207 -12.85 15.82 1.24
N VAL A 208 -12.41 16.25 0.04
CA VAL A 208 -13.34 16.58 -1.07
C VAL A 208 -12.91 15.90 -2.37
N THR A 209 -13.26 14.62 -2.50
CA THR A 209 -13.54 14.00 -3.81
C THR A 209 -14.73 13.05 -3.65
N GLY A 210 -15.91 13.63 -3.43
CA GLY A 210 -17.19 12.94 -3.48
C GLY A 210 -18.17 13.74 -4.34
N GLY A 211 -18.48 13.23 -5.53
CA GLY A 211 -19.65 13.64 -6.31
C GLY A 211 -19.39 14.46 -7.58
N LYS A 212 -19.11 13.79 -8.70
CA LYS A 212 -19.50 14.30 -10.03
C LYS A 212 -21.00 14.01 -10.21
N ARG A 213 -21.84 15.05 -10.27
CA ARG A 213 -23.15 14.99 -10.94
C ARG A 213 -23.00 15.63 -12.32
N ASN A 214 -23.36 14.85 -13.34
CA ASN A 214 -23.51 15.30 -14.72
C ASN A 214 -24.69 16.27 -14.84
N GLY A 215 -24.51 17.28 -15.68
CA GLY A 215 -25.56 18.17 -16.17
C GLY A 215 -25.04 18.93 -17.38
N ILE A 216 -25.10 18.29 -18.55
CA ILE A 216 -24.92 18.94 -19.85
C ILE A 216 -26.31 19.40 -20.30
N SER A 217 -26.46 20.70 -20.51
CA SER A 217 -27.64 21.31 -21.12
C SER A 217 -27.40 21.48 -22.62
N SER A 218 -28.34 20.97 -23.42
CA SER A 218 -28.88 21.62 -24.62
C SER A 218 -30.27 21.02 -24.88
#